data_AF-A0A1E7IKL2-F1
#
_entry.id   AF-A0A1E7IKL2-F1
#
_cell.length_a   1.000
_cell.length_b   1.000
_cell.length_c   1.000
_cell.angle_alpha   90.00
_cell.angle_beta   90.00
_cell.angle_gamma   90.00
#
_symmetry.space_group_name_H-M   'P 1'
#
loop_
_entity.id
_entity.type
_entity.pdbx_description
1 polymer ?
#
loop_
_entity_poly.entity_id
_entity_poly.type
_entity_poly.pdbx_seq_one_letter_code
_entity_poly.pdbx_strand_id
1 'polypeptide(L)'
;MIDNIGTSSIENFKAEARQLLEQKVQQQNPKTDETTPTDKVTLGNQPIDAGTYTAAVKDAELGSTFTLLRDLLAANLKEQGVATLVATGDGDINLESLTPEEATKLVSDDGYFGVENTAQRIFDFAVGMAGNDPSRLDAIVSGIADGFAQAEEAWGGTLPEISYATKDALQTMLQDWSGQEVGL
;
A
#
# COMPACT_ATOMS: atom_id res chain seq x y z
N MET A 1 0.23 2.26 29.50
CA MET A 1 -0.30 0.88 29.44
C MET A 1 -1.20 0.81 28.22
N ILE A 2 -0.62 0.55 27.05
CA ILE A 2 -1.36 0.23 25.83
C ILE A 2 -0.59 -0.97 25.26
N ASP A 3 -0.87 -2.14 25.81
CA ASP A 3 -0.33 -3.39 25.30
C ASP A 3 -1.51 -4.36 25.25
N ASN A 4 -1.56 -5.15 24.18
CA ASN A 4 -2.17 -6.48 24.15
C ASN A 4 -3.54 -6.73 23.49
N ILE A 5 -4.13 -5.80 22.74
CA ILE A 5 -5.41 -6.09 22.06
C ILE A 5 -5.22 -6.77 20.67
N GLY A 6 -4.13 -6.49 19.94
CA GLY A 6 -3.89 -7.07 18.60
C GLY A 6 -2.93 -8.28 18.54
N THR A 7 -2.01 -8.41 19.50
CA THR A 7 -0.95 -9.44 19.53
C THR A 7 -1.49 -10.86 19.69
N SER A 8 -2.55 -11.04 20.48
CA SER A 8 -3.12 -12.38 20.75
C SER A 8 -3.68 -13.04 19.49
N SER A 9 -4.32 -12.27 18.61
CA SER A 9 -4.88 -12.78 17.36
C SER A 9 -3.78 -13.16 16.36
N ILE A 10 -2.70 -12.39 16.28
CA ILE A 10 -1.53 -12.69 15.44
C ILE A 10 -0.79 -13.93 15.94
N GLU A 11 -0.55 -14.04 17.24
CA GLU A 11 0.12 -15.20 17.83
C GLU A 11 -0.67 -16.49 17.57
N ASN A 12 -1.99 -16.45 17.73
CA ASN A 12 -2.86 -17.58 17.43
C ASN A 12 -2.82 -17.96 15.95
N PHE A 13 -2.88 -16.98 15.03
CA PHE A 13 -2.76 -17.24 13.60
C PHE A 13 -1.38 -17.82 13.22
N LYS A 14 -0.29 -17.26 13.77
CA LYS A 14 1.07 -17.78 13.56
C LYS A 14 1.20 -19.20 14.09
N ALA A 15 0.60 -19.52 15.23
CA ALA A 15 0.60 -20.86 15.81
C ALA A 15 -0.19 -21.86 14.95
N GLU A 16 -1.37 -21.49 14.47
CA GLU A 16 -2.20 -22.33 13.59
C GLU A 16 -1.52 -22.58 12.23
N ALA A 17 -0.95 -21.53 11.62
CA ALA A 17 -0.19 -21.65 10.38
C ALA A 17 1.02 -22.58 10.52
N ARG A 18 1.75 -22.50 11.64
CA ARG A 18 2.86 -23.42 11.94
C ARG A 18 2.37 -24.86 12.09
N GLN A 19 1.27 -25.09 12.80
CA GLN A 19 0.71 -26.44 12.93
C GLN A 19 0.28 -27.03 11.59
N LEU A 20 -0.34 -26.23 10.71
CA LEU A 20 -0.73 -26.68 9.36
C LEU A 20 0.49 -26.98 8.48
N LEU A 21 1.55 -26.18 8.58
CA LEU A 21 2.82 -26.43 7.90
C LEU A 21 3.49 -27.71 8.43
N GLU A 22 3.54 -27.90 9.75
CA GLU A 22 4.09 -29.10 10.38
C GLU A 22 3.29 -30.36 10.03
N GLN A 23 1.96 -30.27 9.93
CA GLN A 23 1.11 -31.38 9.46
C GLN A 23 1.39 -31.74 7.99
N LYS A 24 1.63 -30.76 7.12
CA LYS A 24 2.02 -31.00 5.72
C LYS A 24 3.43 -31.58 5.60
N VAL A 25 4.38 -31.13 6.42
CA VAL A 25 5.74 -31.68 6.49
C VAL A 25 5.75 -33.11 7.03
N GLN A 26 4.91 -33.44 8.02
CA GLN A 26 4.79 -34.81 8.52
C GLN A 26 4.14 -35.79 7.52
N GLN A 27 3.34 -35.30 6.57
CA GLN A 27 2.80 -36.11 5.47
C GLN A 27 3.79 -36.33 4.32
N GLN A 28 4.90 -35.58 4.28
CA GLN A 28 5.97 -35.76 3.30
C GLN A 28 7.22 -36.35 3.97
N ASN A 29 7.24 -37.67 4.15
CA ASN A 29 8.51 -38.39 4.35
C ASN A 29 8.72 -39.40 3.20
N PRO A 30 9.92 -39.49 2.60
CA PRO A 30 10.14 -40.23 1.37
C PRO A 30 10.32 -41.71 1.65
N LYS A 31 9.57 -42.57 0.94
CA LYS A 31 9.94 -43.97 0.75
C LYS A 31 10.21 -44.20 -0.73
N THR A 32 11.47 -44.51 -1.01
CA THR A 32 11.98 -45.04 -2.26
C THR A 32 11.24 -46.33 -2.62
N ASP A 33 10.61 -46.38 -3.78
CA ASP A 33 10.62 -47.56 -4.66
C ASP A 33 10.22 -47.16 -6.09
N GLU A 34 11.01 -47.61 -7.05
CA GLU A 34 10.79 -47.43 -8.48
C GLU A 34 9.54 -48.16 -8.95
N THR A 35 8.49 -47.42 -9.29
CA THR A 35 7.65 -47.69 -10.46
C THR A 35 7.04 -46.36 -10.86
N THR A 36 7.27 -45.90 -12.08
CA THR A 36 6.80 -44.61 -12.61
C THR A 36 5.31 -44.40 -12.33
N PRO A 37 4.90 -43.56 -11.36
CA PRO A 37 3.52 -43.18 -11.22
C PRO A 37 3.40 -41.88 -12.02
N THR A 38 2.82 -41.97 -13.21
CA THR A 38 2.23 -40.76 -13.80
C THR A 38 1.31 -40.17 -12.74
N ASP A 39 1.66 -38.98 -12.26
CA ASP A 39 0.92 -38.19 -11.28
C ASP A 39 -0.44 -37.85 -11.89
N LYS A 40 -1.37 -38.79 -11.75
CA LYS A 40 -2.74 -38.64 -12.18
C LYS A 40 -3.50 -38.14 -10.97
N VAL A 41 -3.52 -36.82 -10.81
CA VAL A 41 -4.41 -36.12 -9.89
C VAL A 41 -5.82 -36.60 -10.21
N THR A 42 -6.31 -37.57 -9.44
CA THR A 42 -7.70 -37.99 -9.53
C THR A 42 -8.47 -36.97 -8.72
N LEU A 43 -9.06 -35.98 -9.40
CA LEU A 43 -10.12 -35.18 -8.79
C LEU A 43 -11.26 -36.13 -8.48
N GLY A 44 -11.23 -36.69 -7.26
CA GLY A 44 -12.41 -37.24 -6.64
C GLY A 44 -13.49 -36.18 -6.77
N ASN A 45 -14.62 -36.58 -7.34
CA ASN A 45 -15.82 -35.80 -7.52
C ASN A 45 -16.44 -35.47 -6.15
N GLN A 46 -15.69 -34.72 -5.33
CA GLN A 46 -16.28 -33.78 -4.40
C GLN A 46 -16.87 -32.67 -5.29
N PRO A 47 -18.11 -32.25 -5.08
CA PRO A 47 -18.55 -31.01 -5.68
C PRO A 47 -17.49 -29.97 -5.32
N ILE A 48 -16.95 -29.33 -6.34
CA ILE A 48 -16.20 -28.09 -6.16
C ILE A 48 -17.18 -27.24 -5.37
N ASP A 49 -16.94 -27.08 -4.07
CA ASP A 49 -17.59 -26.02 -3.35
C ASP A 49 -17.02 -24.78 -4.00
N ALA A 50 -17.79 -24.25 -4.94
CA ALA A 50 -17.67 -22.88 -5.37
C ALA A 50 -18.09 -22.01 -4.18
N GLY A 51 -17.38 -22.16 -3.05
CA GLY A 51 -17.08 -21.11 -2.10
C GLY A 51 -16.25 -20.11 -2.86
N THR A 52 -16.95 -19.43 -3.76
CA THR A 52 -16.52 -18.27 -4.51
C THR A 52 -15.64 -17.44 -3.60
N TYR A 53 -14.48 -17.02 -4.09
CA TYR A 53 -13.87 -15.77 -3.67
C TYR A 53 -14.80 -14.62 -4.10
N THR A 54 -16.06 -14.65 -3.66
CA THR A 54 -16.90 -13.48 -3.58
C THR A 54 -16.53 -12.88 -2.25
N ALA A 55 -15.71 -11.84 -2.29
CA ALA A 55 -15.56 -10.90 -1.20
C ALA A 55 -16.90 -10.16 -0.99
N ALA A 56 -17.93 -10.89 -0.59
CA ALA A 56 -19.09 -10.30 0.07
C ALA A 56 -18.72 -10.18 1.56
N VAL A 57 -17.66 -9.43 1.83
CA VAL A 57 -17.25 -9.13 3.20
C VAL A 57 -18.27 -8.13 3.72
N LYS A 58 -19.00 -8.50 4.78
CA LYS A 58 -19.91 -7.57 5.43
C LYS A 58 -19.09 -6.48 6.12
N ASP A 59 -19.60 -5.26 6.24
CA ASP A 59 -18.88 -4.13 6.87
C ASP A 59 -18.30 -4.46 8.26
N ALA A 60 -18.96 -5.34 9.02
CA ALA A 60 -18.47 -5.82 10.30
C ALA A 60 -17.24 -6.77 10.20
N GLU A 61 -17.14 -7.56 9.12
CA GLU A 61 -16.00 -8.45 8.84
C GLU A 61 -14.84 -7.70 8.16
N LEU A 62 -15.14 -6.59 7.47
CA LEU A 62 -14.13 -5.66 6.94
C LEU A 62 -13.32 -5.06 8.09
N GLY A 63 -13.96 -4.68 9.19
CA GLY A 63 -13.27 -4.14 10.37
C GLY A 63 -12.29 -5.13 11.00
N SER A 64 -12.68 -6.40 11.18
CA SER A 64 -11.84 -7.44 11.78
C SER A 64 -10.71 -7.91 10.85
N THR A 65 -11.01 -8.05 9.56
CA THR A 65 -10.00 -8.40 8.54
C THR A 65 -8.98 -7.27 8.37
N PHE A 66 -9.45 -6.01 8.34
CA PHE A 66 -8.58 -4.84 8.29
C PHE A 66 -7.66 -4.77 9.50
N THR A 67 -8.17 -4.94 10.72
CA THR A 67 -7.33 -4.91 11.93
C THR A 67 -6.29 -6.02 11.92
N LEU A 68 -6.64 -7.25 11.53
CA LEU A 68 -5.68 -8.34 11.42
C LEU A 68 -4.58 -8.03 10.39
N LEU A 69 -4.95 -7.60 9.18
CA LEU A 69 -4.00 -7.26 8.13
C LEU A 69 -3.08 -6.11 8.55
N ARG A 70 -3.66 -5.06 9.11
CA ARG A 70 -2.95 -3.89 9.62
C ARG A 70 -1.96 -4.26 10.72
N ASP A 71 -2.37 -5.08 11.67
CA ASP A 71 -1.51 -5.49 12.78
C ASP A 71 -0.36 -6.37 12.26
N LEU A 72 -0.62 -7.26 11.28
CA LEU A 72 0.42 -8.05 10.64
C LEU A 72 1.40 -7.17 9.85
N LEU A 73 0.89 -6.19 9.10
CA LEU A 73 1.70 -5.23 8.37
C LEU A 73 2.57 -4.41 9.33
N ALA A 74 1.99 -3.86 10.39
CA ALA A 74 2.70 -3.09 11.40
C ALA A 74 3.78 -3.91 12.12
N ALA A 75 3.49 -5.18 12.44
CA ALA A 75 4.47 -6.11 13.01
C ALA A 75 5.64 -6.36 12.05
N ASN A 76 5.37 -6.59 10.76
CA ASN A 76 6.42 -6.80 9.76
C ASN A 76 7.29 -5.55 9.55
N LEU A 77 6.68 -4.36 9.50
CA LEU A 77 7.41 -3.10 9.38
C LEU A 77 8.34 -2.90 10.58
N LYS A 78 7.86 -3.14 11.80
CA LYS A 78 8.68 -3.11 13.01
C LYS A 78 9.83 -4.12 12.98
N GLU A 79 9.57 -5.36 12.56
CA GLU A 79 10.60 -6.40 12.44
C GLU A 79 11.69 -6.01 11.42
N GLN A 80 11.32 -5.26 10.38
CA GLN A 80 12.25 -4.70 9.38
C GLN A 80 12.90 -3.38 9.82
N GLY A 81 12.59 -2.86 11.01
CA GLY A 81 13.08 -1.58 11.50
C GLY A 81 12.50 -0.35 10.78
N VAL A 82 11.40 -0.53 10.05
CA VAL A 82 10.67 0.54 9.35
C VAL A 82 9.69 1.22 10.32
N ALA A 83 9.63 2.55 10.26
CA ALA A 83 8.75 3.33 11.12
C ALA A 83 7.27 3.06 10.83
N THR A 84 6.47 2.91 11.89
CA THR A 84 5.00 2.80 11.82
C THR A 84 4.30 4.15 12.01
N LEU A 85 5.06 5.20 12.26
CA LEU A 85 4.58 6.58 12.33
C LEU A 85 4.89 7.29 11.01
N VAL A 86 3.86 7.86 10.41
CA VAL A 86 3.96 8.68 9.21
C VAL A 86 3.71 10.12 9.63
N ALA A 87 4.75 10.95 9.59
CA ALA A 87 4.63 12.38 9.85
C ALA A 87 3.86 13.04 8.69
N THR A 88 2.74 13.65 9.01
CA THR A 88 2.03 14.59 8.15
C THR A 88 2.31 16.01 8.62
N GLY A 89 2.13 17.00 7.76
CA GLY A 89 2.37 18.40 8.11
C GLY A 89 1.60 18.86 9.35
N ASP A 90 0.48 18.19 9.67
CA ASP A 90 -0.44 18.50 10.76
C ASP A 90 -0.30 17.59 11.99
N GLY A 91 0.52 16.54 11.94
CA GLY A 91 0.73 15.59 13.05
C GLY A 91 1.27 14.23 12.64
N ASP A 92 1.31 13.27 13.56
CA ASP A 92 1.79 11.91 13.25
C ASP A 92 0.62 10.93 13.09
N ILE A 93 0.57 10.24 11.94
CA ILE A 93 -0.36 9.13 11.72
C ILE A 93 0.31 7.84 12.19
N ASN A 94 -0.30 7.17 13.17
CA ASN A 94 0.16 5.87 13.64
C ASN A 94 -0.61 4.72 12.96
N LEU A 95 0.10 3.93 12.16
CA LEU A 95 -0.47 2.79 11.43
C LEU A 95 -1.02 1.68 12.34
N GLU A 96 -0.59 1.61 13.61
CA GLU A 96 -1.06 0.61 14.59
C GLU A 96 -2.37 0.98 15.27
N SER A 97 -2.76 2.25 15.21
CA SER A 97 -4.02 2.74 15.79
C SER A 97 -5.01 3.19 14.74
N LEU A 98 -4.59 3.30 13.47
CA LEU A 98 -5.43 3.78 12.37
C LEU A 98 -6.71 2.93 12.23
N THR A 99 -7.87 3.59 12.25
CA THR A 99 -9.17 2.94 12.00
C THR A 99 -9.52 2.91 10.50
N PRO A 100 -10.43 2.03 10.06
CA PRO A 100 -10.90 2.02 8.67
C PRO A 100 -11.46 3.37 8.21
N GLU A 101 -12.19 4.06 9.08
CA GLU A 101 -12.81 5.35 8.78
C GLU A 101 -11.74 6.44 8.60
N GLU A 102 -10.74 6.46 9.48
CA GLU A 102 -9.60 7.37 9.39
C GLU A 102 -8.77 7.10 8.13
N ALA A 103 -8.49 5.83 7.84
CA ALA A 103 -7.78 5.43 6.62
C ALA A 103 -8.53 5.89 5.36
N THR A 104 -9.86 5.68 5.31
CA THR A 104 -10.70 6.10 4.19
C THR A 104 -10.68 7.62 4.01
N LYS A 105 -10.74 8.38 5.11
CA LYS A 105 -10.65 9.85 5.08
C LYS A 105 -9.27 10.34 4.64
N LEU A 106 -8.21 9.60 4.94
CA LEU A 106 -6.86 9.97 4.53
C LEU A 106 -6.65 9.80 3.02
N VAL A 107 -7.28 8.81 2.40
CA VAL A 107 -7.12 8.49 0.96
C VAL A 107 -8.25 9.03 0.08
N SER A 108 -9.28 9.66 0.67
CA SER A 108 -10.32 10.33 -0.11
C SER A 108 -9.74 11.47 -0.95
N ASP A 109 -10.49 11.95 -1.94
CA ASP A 109 -10.06 13.04 -2.83
C ASP A 109 -9.61 14.30 -2.07
N ASP A 110 -10.35 14.67 -1.02
CA ASP A 110 -10.03 15.77 -0.10
C ASP A 110 -9.10 15.36 1.06
N GLY A 111 -8.65 14.11 1.09
CA GLY A 111 -7.82 13.53 2.13
C GLY A 111 -6.36 13.93 2.01
N TYR A 112 -5.57 13.71 3.06
CA TYR A 112 -4.15 14.05 3.03
C TYR A 112 -3.43 13.38 1.84
N PHE A 113 -3.70 12.12 1.54
CA PHE A 113 -3.10 11.41 0.39
C PHE A 113 -3.91 11.53 -0.91
N GLY A 114 -4.90 12.44 -0.95
CA GLY A 114 -5.64 12.77 -2.15
C GLY A 114 -4.75 13.40 -3.23
N VAL A 115 -5.22 13.35 -4.48
CA VAL A 115 -4.50 13.83 -5.67
C VAL A 115 -4.20 15.33 -5.54
N GLU A 116 -5.23 16.13 -5.30
CA GLU A 116 -5.14 17.60 -5.17
C GLU A 116 -4.21 18.03 -4.04
N ASN A 117 -4.36 17.43 -2.85
CA ASN A 117 -3.53 17.75 -1.69
C ASN A 117 -2.07 17.31 -1.90
N THR A 118 -1.83 16.21 -2.61
CA THR A 118 -0.47 15.78 -2.93
C THR A 118 0.17 16.71 -3.96
N ALA A 119 -0.57 17.10 -5.00
CA ALA A 119 -0.12 18.08 -5.98
C ALA A 119 0.21 19.43 -5.33
N GLN A 120 -0.66 19.94 -4.44
CA GLN A 120 -0.42 21.16 -3.67
C GLN A 120 0.88 21.09 -2.86
N ARG A 121 1.14 19.98 -2.18
CA ARG A 121 2.41 19.82 -1.42
C ARG A 121 3.64 19.85 -2.31
N ILE A 122 3.59 19.19 -3.47
CA ILE A 122 4.71 19.21 -4.42
C ILE A 122 4.89 20.64 -4.97
N PHE A 123 3.80 21.31 -5.30
CA PHE A 123 3.79 22.70 -5.74
C PHE A 123 4.43 23.63 -4.70
N ASP A 124 3.95 23.58 -3.45
CA ASP A 124 4.45 24.41 -2.34
C ASP A 124 5.93 24.15 -2.08
N PHE A 125 6.36 22.88 -2.17
CA PHE A 125 7.76 22.50 -2.02
C PHE A 125 8.62 23.08 -3.15
N ALA A 126 8.19 22.93 -4.41
CA ALA A 126 8.96 23.38 -5.57
C ALA A 126 9.01 24.91 -5.68
N VAL A 127 7.85 25.58 -5.53
CA VAL A 127 7.75 27.04 -5.57
C VAL A 127 8.43 27.66 -4.35
N GLY A 128 8.27 27.05 -3.16
CA GLY A 128 8.97 27.46 -1.94
C GLY A 128 10.49 27.38 -2.08
N MET A 129 11.01 26.30 -2.67
CA MET A 129 12.44 26.15 -2.96
C MET A 129 12.94 27.16 -4.01
N ALA A 130 12.09 27.50 -4.97
CA ALA A 130 12.40 28.51 -5.98
C ALA A 130 12.34 29.95 -5.45
N GLY A 131 11.86 30.16 -4.22
CA GLY A 131 11.69 31.49 -3.63
C GLY A 131 10.51 32.26 -4.22
N ASN A 132 9.51 31.56 -4.74
CA ASN A 132 8.33 32.14 -5.37
C ASN A 132 8.66 33.07 -6.56
N ASP A 133 9.71 32.74 -7.31
CA ASP A 133 10.15 33.47 -8.51
C ASP A 133 9.69 32.74 -9.80
N PRO A 134 8.75 33.32 -10.57
CA PRO A 134 8.28 32.76 -11.84
C PRO A 134 9.38 32.57 -12.89
N SER A 135 10.49 33.29 -12.78
CA SER A 135 11.64 33.15 -13.69
C SER A 135 12.31 31.77 -13.58
N ARG A 136 12.01 31.02 -12.51
CA ARG A 136 12.54 29.66 -12.25
C ARG A 136 11.56 28.56 -12.63
N LEU A 137 10.45 28.90 -13.31
CA LEU A 137 9.43 27.94 -13.74
C LEU A 137 10.03 26.77 -14.52
N ASP A 138 10.88 27.04 -15.52
CA ASP A 138 11.52 25.98 -16.32
C ASP A 138 12.32 25.00 -15.45
N ALA A 139 13.01 25.50 -14.42
CA ALA A 139 13.77 24.66 -13.49
C ALA A 139 12.86 23.84 -12.57
N ILE A 140 11.73 24.42 -12.13
CA ILE A 140 10.70 23.72 -11.35
C ILE A 140 10.11 22.57 -12.18
N VAL A 141 9.69 22.86 -13.41
CA VAL A 141 9.06 21.91 -14.33
C VAL A 141 10.01 20.76 -14.66
N SER A 142 11.26 21.08 -15.01
CA SER A 142 12.29 20.06 -15.25
C SER A 142 12.55 19.20 -14.01
N GLY A 143 12.66 19.81 -12.82
CA GLY A 143 12.91 19.08 -11.58
C GLY A 143 11.75 18.14 -11.20
N ILE A 144 10.51 18.56 -11.45
CA ILE A 144 9.33 17.73 -11.22
C ILE A 144 9.32 16.56 -12.22
N ALA A 145 9.50 16.83 -13.51
CA ALA A 145 9.54 15.78 -14.54
C ALA A 145 10.64 14.75 -14.27
N ASP A 146 11.84 15.21 -13.90
CA ASP A 146 12.96 14.34 -13.52
C ASP A 146 12.65 13.52 -12.25
N GLY A 147 11.92 14.09 -11.30
CA GLY A 147 11.45 13.40 -10.10
C GLY A 147 10.46 12.28 -10.42
N PHE A 148 9.50 12.54 -11.31
CA PHE A 148 8.56 11.53 -11.78
C PHE A 148 9.26 10.40 -12.57
N ALA A 149 10.23 10.74 -13.42
CA ALA A 149 11.02 9.74 -14.15
C ALA A 149 11.83 8.83 -13.20
N GLN A 150 12.45 9.41 -12.16
CA GLN A 150 13.14 8.62 -11.14
C GLN A 150 12.17 7.75 -10.33
N ALA A 151 10.96 8.24 -10.06
CA ALA A 151 9.93 7.46 -9.39
C ALA A 151 9.46 6.28 -10.26
N GLU A 152 9.30 6.46 -11.57
CA GLU A 152 9.02 5.38 -12.53
C GLU A 152 10.13 4.31 -12.52
N GLU A 153 11.40 4.73 -12.55
CA GLU A 153 12.54 3.81 -12.48
C GLU A 153 12.55 3.02 -11.16
N ALA A 154 12.37 3.70 -10.03
CA ALA A 154 12.32 3.08 -8.71
C ALA A 154 11.12 2.15 -8.52
N TRP A 155 10.00 2.46 -9.17
CA TRP A 155 8.79 1.63 -9.19
C TRP A 155 8.94 0.38 -10.07
N GLY A 156 9.91 0.38 -10.99
CA GLY A 156 10.17 -0.72 -11.91
C GLY A 156 9.37 -0.63 -13.22
N GLY A 157 8.96 0.58 -13.63
CA GLY A 157 8.26 0.81 -14.89
C GLY A 157 7.26 1.96 -14.81
N THR A 158 6.08 1.77 -15.38
CA THR A 158 5.03 2.80 -15.38
C THR A 158 4.42 2.98 -14.00
N LEU A 159 4.28 4.23 -13.59
CA LEU A 159 3.57 4.57 -12.35
C LEU A 159 2.07 4.24 -12.47
N PRO A 160 1.37 4.07 -11.33
CA PRO A 160 -0.08 3.95 -11.34
C PRO A 160 -0.78 5.20 -11.88
N GLU A 161 -2.00 5.05 -12.40
CA GLU A 161 -2.79 6.16 -12.99
C GLU A 161 -2.96 7.35 -12.04
N ILE A 162 -3.16 7.09 -10.74
CA ILE A 162 -3.28 8.14 -9.71
C ILE A 162 -2.05 9.06 -9.62
N SER A 163 -0.86 8.54 -9.93
CA SER A 163 0.37 9.33 -9.96
C SER A 163 0.36 10.30 -11.13
N TYR A 164 -0.13 9.88 -12.30
CA TYR A 164 -0.30 10.77 -13.44
C TYR A 164 -1.42 11.79 -13.20
N ALA A 165 -2.52 11.41 -12.54
CA ALA A 165 -3.54 12.38 -12.13
C ALA A 165 -2.96 13.47 -11.20
N THR A 166 -2.03 13.10 -10.32
CA THR A 166 -1.32 14.07 -9.44
C THR A 166 -0.41 14.98 -10.25
N LYS A 167 0.26 14.45 -11.28
CA LYS A 167 1.09 15.22 -12.21
C LYS A 167 0.25 16.23 -13.00
N ASP A 168 -0.92 15.83 -13.49
CA ASP A 168 -1.82 16.70 -14.26
C ASP A 168 -2.42 17.82 -13.40
N ALA A 169 -2.82 17.51 -12.16
CA ALA A 169 -3.25 18.52 -11.19
C ALA A 169 -2.12 19.53 -10.93
N LEU A 170 -0.90 19.04 -10.67
CA LEU A 170 0.28 19.88 -10.46
C LEU A 170 0.60 20.77 -11.68
N GLN A 171 0.48 20.23 -12.90
CA GLN A 171 0.66 21.00 -14.13
C GLN A 171 -0.32 22.18 -14.17
N THR A 172 -1.60 21.92 -13.90
CA THR A 172 -2.65 22.95 -13.85
C THR A 172 -2.31 24.04 -12.83
N MET A 173 -1.86 23.65 -11.64
CA MET A 173 -1.48 24.60 -10.58
C MET A 173 -0.28 25.48 -10.98
N LEU A 174 0.71 24.91 -11.65
CA LEU A 174 1.87 25.66 -12.16
C LEU A 174 1.48 26.62 -13.28
N GLN A 175 0.55 26.23 -14.16
CA GLN A 175 0.01 27.10 -15.21
C GLN A 175 -0.74 28.28 -14.59
N ASP A 176 -1.62 28.03 -13.63
CA ASP A 176 -2.39 29.06 -12.94
C ASP A 176 -1.49 30.04 -12.18
N TRP A 177 -0.42 29.54 -11.56
CA TRP A 177 0.55 30.36 -10.83
C TRP A 177 1.44 31.21 -11.74
N SER A 178 1.97 30.62 -12.82
CA SER A 178 2.91 31.30 -13.72
C SER A 178 2.22 32.15 -14.79
N GLY A 179 0.96 31.85 -15.12
CA GLY A 179 0.27 32.39 -16.28
C GLY A 179 0.84 31.93 -17.62
N GLN A 180 1.67 30.88 -17.62
CA GLN A 180 2.32 30.31 -18.79
C GLN A 180 1.88 28.86 -18.99
N GLU A 181 1.87 28.41 -20.24
CA GLU A 181 1.61 27.00 -20.55
C GLU A 181 2.82 26.16 -20.11
N VAL A 182 2.57 25.19 -19.24
CA VAL A 182 3.58 24.31 -18.64
C VAL A 182 3.25 22.89 -19.06
N GLY A 183 4.24 22.15 -19.57
CA GLY A 183 4.12 20.73 -19.87
C GLY A 183 5.03 19.92 -18.94
N LEU A 184 4.45 19.00 -18.17
CA LEU A 184 5.16 18.06 -17.32
C LEU A 184 5.33 16.70 -17.99
#